data_AF-A0A6P0XWJ4-F1
#
_entry.id   AF-A0A6P0XWJ4-F1
#
_cell.length_a   1.000
_cell.length_b   1.000
_cell.length_c   1.000
_cell.angle_alpha   90.00
_cell.angle_beta   90.00
_cell.angle_gamma   90.00
#
_symmetry.space_group_name_H-M   'P 1'
#
loop_
_entity.id
_entity.type
_entity.pdbx_description
1 polymer ?
#
loop_
_entity_poly.entity_id
_entity_poly.type
_entity_poly.pdbx_seq_one_letter_code
_entity_poly.pdbx_strand_id
1 'polypeptide(L)'
;AWNNLWHIPGGTVFYQEYIEDAIQRIAVEELSITVTKQQLLGYLEYPSEEKQRGFGWSVGLVFLCTPNSPFPTENQEGEKIKIFDYVPENTVEEHKKMLTQVLSI
;
A
#
# COMPACT_ATOMS: atom_id res chain seq x y z
N ALA A 1 8.46 -12.87 3.52
CA ALA A 1 7.69 -11.99 4.41
C ALA A 1 8.50 -10.73 4.66
N TRP A 2 7.91 -9.55 4.43
CA TRP A 2 8.54 -8.23 4.53
C TRP A 2 8.78 -7.77 5.98
N ASN A 3 9.27 -8.68 6.82
CA ASN A 3 9.45 -8.45 8.25
C ASN A 3 10.35 -7.23 8.49
N ASN A 4 9.88 -6.30 9.33
CA ASN A 4 10.56 -5.05 9.69
C ASN A 4 10.80 -4.05 8.52
N LEU A 5 10.08 -4.20 7.40
CA LEU A 5 10.10 -3.24 6.31
C LEU A 5 8.83 -2.38 6.30
N TRP A 6 8.98 -1.09 6.02
CA TRP A 6 7.88 -0.21 5.67
C TRP A 6 7.34 -0.59 4.29
N HIS A 7 6.03 -0.54 4.14
CA HIS A 7 5.35 -0.83 2.89
C HIS A 7 4.13 0.10 2.76
N ILE A 8 3.65 0.29 1.52
CA ILE A 8 2.38 0.98 1.31
C ILE A 8 1.20 0.09 1.75
N PRO A 9 0.10 0.65 2.28
CA PRO A 9 -1.11 -0.11 2.56
C PRO A 9 -1.57 -0.85 1.29
N GLY A 10 -1.97 -2.10 1.44
CA GLY A 10 -2.28 -2.93 0.30
C GLY A 10 -3.09 -4.17 0.66
N GLY A 11 -3.68 -4.78 -0.35
CA GLY A 11 -4.52 -5.95 -0.19
C GLY A 11 -4.91 -6.54 -1.55
N THR A 12 -5.55 -7.69 -1.51
CA THR A 12 -6.05 -8.36 -2.72
C THR A 12 -7.46 -7.89 -3.03
N VAL A 13 -7.77 -7.67 -4.31
CA VAL A 13 -9.15 -7.48 -4.78
C VAL A 13 -9.87 -8.83 -4.68
N PHE A 14 -10.98 -8.87 -3.97
CA PHE A 14 -11.76 -10.09 -3.78
C PHE A 14 -12.61 -10.44 -5.00
N TYR A 15 -13.06 -11.69 -5.04
CA TYR A 15 -13.94 -12.15 -6.11
C TYR A 15 -15.24 -11.32 -6.12
N GLN A 16 -15.57 -10.77 -7.30
CA GLN A 16 -16.71 -9.86 -7.51
C GLN A 16 -16.63 -8.52 -6.76
N GLU A 17 -15.45 -8.11 -6.33
CA GLU A 17 -15.22 -6.79 -5.73
C GLU A 17 -14.76 -5.78 -6.80
N TYR A 18 -15.35 -4.59 -6.81
CA TYR A 18 -14.82 -3.48 -7.62
C TYR A 18 -13.53 -2.93 -7.01
N ILE A 19 -12.64 -2.43 -7.86
CA ILE A 19 -11.36 -1.85 -7.40
C ILE A 19 -11.59 -0.70 -6.42
N GLU A 20 -12.60 0.13 -6.67
CA GLU A 20 -13.01 1.23 -5.80
C GLU A 20 -13.41 0.75 -4.41
N ASP A 21 -14.15 -0.36 -4.33
CA ASP A 21 -14.56 -0.95 -3.05
C ASP A 21 -13.36 -1.54 -2.30
N ALA A 22 -12.45 -2.21 -3.03
CA ALA A 22 -11.20 -2.71 -2.47
C ALA A 22 -10.34 -1.57 -1.87
N ILE A 23 -10.24 -0.43 -2.56
CA ILE A 23 -9.51 0.75 -2.05
C ILE A 23 -10.11 1.22 -0.71
N GLN A 24 -11.44 1.31 -0.60
CA GLN A 24 -12.08 1.73 0.65
C GLN A 24 -11.88 0.70 1.76
N ARG A 25 -12.09 -0.59 1.47
CA ARG A 25 -11.93 -1.67 2.44
C ARG A 25 -10.51 -1.73 2.97
N ILE A 26 -9.51 -1.74 2.10
CA ILE A 26 -8.09 -1.80 2.48
C ILE A 26 -7.71 -0.58 3.33
N ALA A 27 -8.19 0.62 2.99
CA ALA A 27 -7.94 1.82 3.80
C ALA A 27 -8.54 1.71 5.22
N VAL A 28 -9.70 1.05 5.37
CA VAL A 28 -10.32 0.81 6.68
C VAL A 28 -9.57 -0.28 7.44
N GLU A 29 -9.24 -1.39 6.79
CA GLU A 29 -8.58 -2.55 7.41
C GLU A 29 -7.16 -2.22 7.88
N GLU A 30 -6.36 -1.58 7.03
CA GLU A 30 -4.94 -1.33 7.30
C GLU A 30 -4.70 -0.01 8.02
N LEU A 31 -5.55 1.00 7.77
CA LEU A 31 -5.34 2.36 8.27
C LEU A 31 -6.51 2.91 9.07
N SER A 32 -7.62 2.20 9.27
CA SER A 32 -8.79 2.70 10.01
C SER A 32 -9.31 4.08 9.52
N ILE A 33 -9.19 4.37 8.22
CA ILE A 33 -9.69 5.60 7.58
C ILE A 33 -10.49 5.31 6.33
N THR A 34 -11.18 6.34 5.84
CA THR A 34 -11.73 6.35 4.48
C THR A 34 -10.92 7.30 3.61
N VAL A 35 -10.92 7.05 2.30
CA VAL A 35 -10.11 7.81 1.34
C VAL A 35 -10.91 8.20 0.11
N THR A 36 -10.48 9.24 -0.58
CA THR A 36 -10.97 9.57 -1.93
C THR A 36 -9.87 9.23 -2.93
N LYS A 37 -10.17 8.33 -3.88
CA LYS A 37 -9.26 7.98 -4.99
C LYS A 37 -9.05 9.20 -5.88
N GLN A 38 -7.79 9.57 -6.09
CA GLN A 38 -7.41 10.67 -6.98
C GLN A 38 -6.95 10.15 -8.34
N GLN A 39 -5.96 9.26 -8.35
CA GLN A 39 -5.28 8.85 -9.59
C GLN A 39 -4.75 7.42 -9.49
N LEU A 40 -4.79 6.68 -10.60
CA LEU A 40 -3.98 5.47 -10.80
C LEU A 40 -2.54 5.90 -11.15
N LEU A 41 -1.59 5.59 -10.29
CA LEU A 41 -0.17 5.90 -10.51
C LEU A 41 0.51 4.88 -11.42
N GLY A 42 0.02 3.64 -11.42
CA GLY A 42 0.53 2.56 -12.25
C GLY A 42 0.37 1.21 -11.56
N TYR A 43 1.30 0.30 -11.84
CA TYR A 43 1.33 -1.02 -11.24
C TYR A 43 2.74 -1.36 -10.72
N LEU A 44 2.79 -2.28 -9.77
CA LEU A 44 4.00 -2.89 -9.24
C LEU A 44 3.95 -4.39 -9.49
N GLU A 45 5.08 -4.96 -9.86
CA GLU A 45 5.29 -6.40 -9.92
C GLU A 45 6.12 -6.82 -8.72
N TYR A 46 5.85 -8.00 -8.18
CA TYR A 46 6.56 -8.54 -7.03
C TYR A 46 7.40 -9.79 -7.36
N PRO A 47 8.41 -9.74 -8.25
CA PRO A 47 9.24 -10.91 -8.58
C PRO A 47 9.92 -11.57 -7.35
N SER A 48 10.08 -10.85 -6.24
CA SER A 48 10.57 -11.43 -4.99
C SER A 48 9.66 -12.52 -4.41
N GLU A 49 8.39 -12.57 -4.81
CA GLU A 49 7.45 -13.62 -4.45
C GLU A 49 7.77 -14.95 -5.12
N GLU A 50 8.38 -14.97 -6.31
CA GLU A 50 8.69 -16.22 -7.01
C GLU A 50 9.62 -17.10 -6.18
N LYS A 51 10.65 -16.49 -5.55
CA LYS A 51 11.56 -17.18 -4.63
C LYS A 51 10.85 -17.72 -3.39
N GLN A 52 9.72 -17.12 -2.98
CA GLN A 52 8.98 -17.48 -1.76
C GLN A 52 7.87 -18.50 -2.05
N ARG A 53 7.17 -18.37 -3.17
CA ARG A 53 6.00 -19.17 -3.56
C ARG A 53 6.35 -20.32 -4.51
N GLY A 54 7.52 -20.26 -5.15
CA GLY A 54 7.98 -21.26 -6.11
C GLY A 54 7.30 -21.18 -7.49
N PHE A 55 6.37 -20.24 -7.69
CA PHE A 55 5.69 -20.01 -8.96
C PHE A 55 5.01 -18.63 -9.00
N GLY A 56 5.33 -17.85 -10.04
CA GLY A 56 4.68 -16.58 -10.35
C GLY A 56 4.86 -15.49 -9.30
N TRP A 57 4.24 -14.34 -9.55
CA TRP A 57 4.15 -13.22 -8.62
C TRP A 57 2.85 -12.44 -8.80
N SER A 58 2.49 -11.73 -7.75
CA SER A 58 1.36 -10.80 -7.74
C SER A 58 1.70 -9.54 -8.54
N VAL A 59 0.67 -8.92 -9.10
CA VAL A 59 0.73 -7.56 -9.68
C VAL A 59 -0.21 -6.68 -8.88
N GLY A 60 0.31 -5.60 -8.31
CA GLY A 60 -0.46 -4.63 -7.54
C GLY A 60 -0.74 -3.37 -8.35
N LEU A 61 -1.95 -2.83 -8.27
CA LEU A 61 -2.29 -1.51 -8.79
C LEU A 61 -2.09 -0.47 -7.69
N VAL A 62 -1.45 0.65 -8.01
CA VAL A 62 -1.12 1.69 -7.02
C VAL A 62 -1.92 2.95 -7.28
N PHE A 63 -2.64 3.40 -6.25
CA PHE A 63 -3.51 4.56 -6.33
C PHE A 63 -3.03 5.67 -5.39
N LEU A 64 -3.02 6.90 -5.90
CA LEU A 64 -2.94 8.11 -5.09
C LEU A 64 -4.31 8.41 -4.51
N CYS A 65 -4.36 8.60 -3.20
CA CYS A 65 -5.58 8.81 -2.44
C CYS A 65 -5.42 9.99 -1.47
N THR A 66 -6.50 10.73 -1.23
CA THR A 66 -6.56 11.73 -0.16
C THR A 66 -7.38 11.15 1.00
N PRO A 67 -6.92 11.29 2.25
CA PRO A 67 -7.70 10.85 3.39
C PRO A 67 -8.94 11.75 3.58
N ASN A 68 -10.08 11.15 3.92
CA ASN A 68 -11.32 11.87 4.23
C ASN A 68 -11.47 12.18 5.73
N SER A 69 -10.53 11.71 6.55
CA SER A 69 -10.44 11.91 7.99
C SER A 69 -8.99 12.23 8.37
N PRO A 70 -8.73 12.79 9.56
CA PRO A 70 -7.40 12.79 10.12
C PRO A 70 -6.83 11.37 10.14
N PHE A 71 -5.53 11.21 9.88
CA PHE A 71 -4.86 9.93 10.04
C PHE A 71 -4.94 9.47 11.50
N PRO A 72 -5.15 8.18 11.77
CA PRO A 72 -5.17 7.69 13.13
C PRO A 72 -3.81 7.85 13.76
N THR A 73 -3.86 8.24 15.03
CA THR A 73 -2.78 8.03 15.98
C THR A 73 -2.89 6.58 16.46
N GLU A 74 -1.94 5.73 16.09
CA GLU A 74 -1.69 4.35 16.57
C GLU A 74 -2.89 3.61 17.22
N ASN A 75 -3.46 2.62 16.53
CA ASN A 75 -4.52 1.76 17.06
C ASN A 75 -3.93 0.57 17.86
N GLN A 76 -4.71 0.06 18.81
CA GLN A 76 -4.26 -0.82 19.89
C GLN A 76 -3.89 -2.27 19.48
N GLU A 77 -3.99 -2.65 18.20
CA GLU A 77 -3.92 -4.06 17.80
C GLU A 77 -2.99 -4.43 16.63
N GLY A 78 -2.31 -3.52 15.93
CA GLY A 78 -1.43 -4.02 14.85
C GLY A 78 -0.67 -2.95 14.10
N GLU A 79 0.65 -3.12 14.07
CA GLU A 79 1.64 -2.42 13.24
C GLU A 79 1.79 -0.90 13.46
N LYS A 80 3.04 -0.44 13.39
CA LYS A 80 3.34 1.00 13.52
C LYS A 80 2.82 1.69 12.26
N ILE A 81 1.82 2.56 12.38
CA ILE A 81 1.43 3.47 11.30
C ILE A 81 2.21 4.77 11.47
N LYS A 82 2.85 5.25 10.40
CA LYS A 82 3.57 6.52 10.42
C LYS A 82 3.43 7.25 9.10
N ILE A 83 3.36 8.58 9.20
CA ILE A 83 3.33 9.48 8.06
C ILE A 83 4.77 9.92 7.77
N PHE A 84 5.13 9.93 6.49
CA PHE A 84 6.45 10.34 6.03
C PHE A 84 6.34 11.36 4.90
N ASP A 85 7.28 12.30 4.88
CA ASP A 85 7.58 13.22 3.78
C ASP A 85 8.83 12.80 2.99
N TYR A 86 9.39 11.63 3.31
CA TYR A 86 10.49 10.97 2.61
C TYR A 86 10.24 9.47 2.51
N VAL A 87 11.03 8.75 1.69
CA VAL A 87 11.01 7.28 1.65
C VAL A 87 11.96 6.73 2.71
N PRO A 88 11.49 5.98 3.73
CA PRO A 88 12.37 5.36 4.72
C PRO A 88 13.39 4.40 4.10
N GLU A 89 14.57 4.27 4.71
CA GLU A 89 15.63 3.39 4.22
C GLU A 89 15.17 1.92 4.19
N ASN A 90 14.45 1.49 5.23
CA ASN A 90 13.90 0.15 5.38
C ASN A 90 12.51 -0.01 4.72
N THR A 91 12.29 0.58 3.54
CA THR A 91 11.06 0.34 2.74
C THR A 91 11.24 -0.86 1.81
N VAL A 92 10.17 -1.60 1.51
CA VAL A 92 10.15 -2.66 0.49
C VAL A 92 10.68 -2.12 -0.84
N GLU A 93 11.70 -2.79 -1.40
CA GLU A 93 12.45 -2.30 -2.56
C GLU A 93 11.56 -2.04 -3.77
N GLU A 94 10.59 -2.92 -4.01
CA GLU A 94 9.63 -2.79 -5.11
C GLU A 94 8.78 -1.52 -4.99
N HIS A 95 8.56 -0.99 -3.78
CA HIS A 95 7.76 0.22 -3.55
C HIS A 95 8.57 1.50 -3.76
N LYS A 96 9.89 1.46 -3.52
CA LYS A 96 10.75 2.66 -3.48
C LYS A 96 10.66 3.50 -4.74
N LYS A 97 10.76 2.87 -5.93
CA LYS A 97 10.71 3.58 -7.21
C LYS A 97 9.45 4.43 -7.35
N MET A 98 8.29 3.85 -7.05
CA MET A 98 7.02 4.56 -7.18
C MET A 98 6.84 5.63 -6.11
N LEU A 99 7.25 5.37 -4.87
CA LEU A 99 7.20 6.37 -3.80
C LEU A 99 8.09 7.59 -4.10
N THR A 100 9.30 7.38 -4.63
CA THR A 100 10.17 8.47 -5.06
C THR A 100 9.55 9.31 -6.18
N GLN A 101 8.84 8.68 -7.12
CA GLN A 101 8.14 9.39 -8.18
C GLN A 101 7.03 10.28 -7.63
N VAL A 102 6.25 9.80 -6.66
CA VAL A 102 5.16 10.57 -6.04
C VAL A 102 5.68 11.75 -5.24
N LEU A 103 6.76 11.57 -4.47
CA LEU A 103 7.35 12.62 -3.64
C LEU A 103 8.13 13.68 -4.43
N SER A 104 8.38 13.44 -5.72
CA SER A 104 9.05 14.41 -6.61
C SER A 104 8.07 15.35 -7.32
N ILE A 105 6.76 15.21 -7.06
CA ILE A 105 5.67 16.04 -7.60
C ILE A 105 5.32 17.13 -6.60
#